data_AF-A0A971M3I0-F1
#
_entry.id   AF-A0A971M3I0-F1
#
_cell.length_a   1.000
_cell.length_b   1.000
_cell.length_c   1.000
_cell.angle_alpha   90.00
_cell.angle_beta   90.00
_cell.angle_gamma   90.00
#
_symmetry.space_group_name_H-M   'P 1'
#
loop_
_entity.id
_entity.type
_entity.pdbx_description
1 polymer ?
#
loop_
_entity_poly.entity_id
_entity_poly.type
_entity_poly.pdbx_seq_one_letter_code
_entity_poly.pdbx_strand_id
1 'polypeptide(L)'
;MTKFRLHRIIEIKEKLIEEKEGELETALHTLNKLSADIRAVEKNIEDTYEEMTISSLSGGDFSVVKDYIAYLGDKRLLVIEEKEHVERRIFELRANLVELMKELKMLETLKSKTFKAIKKSENRKEQKDLDGMALRL
;
A
#
# COMPACT_ATOMS: atom_id res chain seq x y z
N MET A 1 -1.28 8.99 33.76
CA MET A 1 -0.68 9.58 32.54
C MET A 1 -0.31 8.57 31.46
N THR A 2 0.35 7.45 31.76
CA THR A 2 0.84 6.47 30.77
C THR A 2 -0.25 5.80 29.92
N LYS A 3 -1.44 5.54 30.48
CA LYS A 3 -2.58 4.94 29.76
C LYS A 3 -3.07 5.82 28.59
N PHE A 4 -3.11 7.15 28.78
CA PHE A 4 -3.50 8.11 27.75
C PHE A 4 -2.44 8.23 26.64
N ARG A 5 -1.15 8.22 27.01
CA ARG A 5 -0.06 8.31 26.04
C ARG A 5 -0.02 7.10 25.11
N LEU A 6 -0.18 5.89 25.64
CA LEU A 6 -0.15 4.66 24.82
C LEU A 6 -1.37 4.57 23.89
N HIS A 7 -2.55 4.97 24.37
CA HIS A 7 -3.75 5.00 23.53
C HIS A 7 -3.59 5.98 22.37
N ARG A 8 -3.04 7.16 22.62
CA ARG A 8 -2.78 8.16 21.59
C ARG A 8 -1.77 7.70 20.55
N ILE A 9 -0.72 6.99 20.96
CA ILE A 9 0.27 6.42 20.03
C ILE A 9 -0.39 5.37 19.13
N ILE A 10 -1.25 4.51 19.68
CA ILE A 10 -2.00 3.53 18.90
C ILE A 10 -2.90 4.21 17.87
N GLU A 11 -3.69 5.21 18.28
CA GLU A 11 -4.56 5.97 17.37
C GLU A 11 -3.78 6.62 16.20
N ILE A 12 -2.64 7.24 16.50
CA ILE A 12 -1.81 7.86 15.46
C ILE A 12 -1.31 6.81 14.48
N LYS A 13 -0.99 5.62 14.98
CA LYS A 13 -0.46 4.53 14.17
C LYS A 13 -1.52 3.86 13.31
N GLU A 14 -2.75 3.72 13.82
CA GLU A 14 -3.91 3.27 13.05
C GLU A 14 -4.18 4.22 11.88
N LYS A 15 -4.19 5.53 12.12
CA LYS A 15 -4.34 6.52 11.04
C LYS A 15 -3.22 6.44 10.00
N LEU A 16 -1.98 6.26 10.43
CA LEU A 16 -0.86 6.11 9.50
C LEU A 16 -1.01 4.83 8.65
N ILE A 17 -1.57 3.75 9.21
CA ILE A 17 -1.87 2.53 8.44
C ILE A 17 -2.96 2.82 7.41
N GLU A 18 -4.06 3.45 7.80
CA GLU A 18 -5.15 3.83 6.88
C GLU A 18 -4.64 4.70 5.72
N GLU A 19 -3.78 5.69 6.01
CA GLU A 19 -3.14 6.53 4.99
C GLU A 19 -2.29 5.68 4.02
N LYS A 20 -1.52 4.73 4.54
CA LYS A 20 -0.67 3.85 3.71
C LYS A 20 -1.46 2.82 2.91
N GLU A 21 -2.59 2.37 3.42
CA GLU A 21 -3.53 1.53 2.68
C GLU A 21 -4.13 2.30 1.50
N GLY A 22 -4.51 3.58 1.70
CA GLY A 22 -4.97 4.45 0.61
C GLY A 22 -3.90 4.73 -0.45
N GLU A 23 -2.64 4.93 -0.04
CA GLU A 23 -1.51 5.03 -0.97
C GLU A 23 -1.33 3.74 -1.79
N LEU A 24 -1.47 2.58 -1.15
CA LEU A 24 -1.37 1.28 -1.82
C LEU A 24 -2.51 1.06 -2.82
N GLU A 25 -3.74 1.39 -2.45
CA GLU A 25 -4.90 1.31 -3.34
C GLU A 25 -4.71 2.19 -4.58
N THR A 26 -4.24 3.43 -4.39
CA THR A 26 -3.94 4.35 -5.49
C THR A 26 -2.86 3.80 -6.41
N ALA A 27 -1.80 3.22 -5.85
CA ALA A 27 -0.73 2.61 -6.64
C ALA A 27 -1.22 1.38 -7.43
N LEU A 28 -2.07 0.54 -6.83
CA LEU A 28 -2.69 -0.61 -7.52
C LEU A 28 -3.62 -0.17 -8.65
N HIS A 29 -4.39 0.89 -8.45
CA HIS A 29 -5.22 1.47 -9.51
C HIS A 29 -4.37 1.98 -10.67
N THR A 30 -3.26 2.66 -10.36
CA THR A 30 -2.30 3.15 -11.36
C THR A 30 -1.69 1.99 -12.14
N LEU A 31 -1.29 0.90 -11.46
CA LEU A 31 -0.75 -0.30 -12.09
C LEU A 31 -1.74 -0.93 -13.08
N ASN A 32 -3.02 -1.00 -12.70
CA ASN A 32 -4.07 -1.53 -13.57
C ASN A 32 -4.27 -0.66 -14.81
N LYS A 33 -4.23 0.68 -14.64
CA LYS A 33 -4.32 1.62 -15.75
C LYS A 33 -3.14 1.47 -16.71
N LEU A 34 -1.91 1.45 -16.21
CA LEU A 34 -0.70 1.26 -17.02
C LEU A 34 -0.75 -0.07 -17.78
N SER A 35 -1.25 -1.13 -17.15
CA SER A 35 -1.42 -2.43 -17.80
C SER A 35 -2.45 -2.39 -18.93
N ALA A 36 -3.53 -1.62 -18.76
CA ALA A 36 -4.51 -1.40 -19.83
C ALA A 36 -3.93 -0.54 -20.97
N ASP A 37 -3.15 0.49 -20.63
CA ASP A 37 -2.49 1.37 -21.59
C ASP A 37 -1.46 0.60 -22.44
N ILE A 38 -0.68 -0.30 -21.85
CA ILE A 38 0.24 -1.19 -22.59
C ILE A 38 -0.53 -2.04 -23.60
N ARG A 39 -1.61 -2.69 -23.18
CA ARG A 39 -2.45 -3.51 -24.08
C ARG A 39 -3.04 -2.68 -25.22
N ALA A 40 -3.46 -1.45 -24.94
CA ALA A 40 -3.97 -0.56 -25.98
C ALA A 40 -2.87 -0.15 -26.98
N VAL A 41 -1.66 0.13 -26.51
CA VAL A 41 -0.51 0.42 -27.39
C VAL A 41 -0.12 -0.81 -28.21
N GLU A 42 -0.09 -1.99 -27.61
CA GLU A 42 0.19 -3.25 -28.30
C GLU A 42 -0.83 -3.53 -29.39
N LYS A 43 -2.12 -3.36 -29.07
CA LYS A 43 -3.19 -3.47 -30.07
C LYS A 43 -3.03 -2.45 -31.19
N ASN A 44 -2.74 -1.19 -30.87
CA ASN A 44 -2.52 -0.17 -31.91
C ASN A 44 -1.34 -0.53 -32.81
N ILE A 45 -0.27 -1.11 -32.26
CA ILE A 45 0.86 -1.59 -33.07
C ILE A 45 0.40 -2.70 -34.01
N GLU A 46 -0.36 -3.68 -33.52
CA GLU A 46 -0.93 -4.77 -34.32
C GLU A 46 -1.84 -4.24 -35.44
N ASP A 47 -2.82 -3.40 -35.11
CA ASP A 47 -3.74 -2.76 -36.06
C ASP A 47 -2.95 -1.98 -37.14
N THR A 48 -1.89 -1.26 -36.74
CA THR A 48 -1.03 -0.50 -37.66
C THR A 48 -0.21 -1.42 -38.57
N TYR A 49 0.25 -2.59 -38.08
CA TYR A 49 0.91 -3.60 -38.91
C TYR A 49 -0.05 -4.23 -39.92
N GLU A 50 -1.31 -4.47 -39.55
CA GLU A 50 -2.33 -4.95 -40.48
C GLU A 50 -2.57 -3.95 -41.61
N GLU A 51 -2.61 -2.65 -41.30
CA GLU A 51 -2.71 -1.59 -42.32
C GLU A 51 -1.53 -1.63 -43.31
N MET A 52 -0.30 -1.95 -42.84
CA MET A 52 0.87 -2.12 -43.72
C MET A 52 0.76 -3.28 -44.72
N THR A 53 -0.12 -4.26 -44.47
CA THR A 53 -0.32 -5.42 -45.37
C THR A 53 -1.24 -5.11 -46.54
N ILE A 54 -1.88 -3.94 -46.57
CA ILE A 54 -2.78 -3.51 -47.64
C ILE A 54 -1.98 -3.16 -48.90
N SER A 55 -2.38 -3.77 -50.03
CA SER A 55 -1.66 -3.75 -51.31
C SER A 55 -1.64 -2.41 -52.06
N SER A 56 -2.22 -1.35 -51.49
CA SER A 56 -2.35 -0.02 -52.11
C SER A 56 -1.55 1.10 -51.44
N LEU A 57 -0.62 0.78 -50.54
CA LEU A 57 0.21 1.80 -49.88
C LEU A 57 1.24 2.42 -50.82
N SER A 58 1.33 3.75 -50.83
CA SER A 58 2.43 4.44 -51.49
C SER A 58 3.70 4.37 -50.62
N GLY A 59 4.88 4.59 -51.22
CA GLY A 59 6.14 4.62 -50.47
C GLY A 59 6.20 5.72 -49.40
N GLY A 60 5.48 6.82 -49.60
CA GLY A 60 5.34 7.89 -48.60
C GLY A 60 4.50 7.44 -47.41
N ASP A 61 3.36 6.79 -47.67
CA ASP A 61 2.50 6.23 -46.62
C ASP A 61 3.25 5.18 -45.80
N PHE A 62 4.04 4.32 -46.45
CA PHE A 62 4.86 3.34 -45.75
C PHE A 62 5.85 3.97 -44.78
N SER A 63 6.51 5.08 -45.16
CA SER A 63 7.43 5.80 -44.27
C SER A 63 6.71 6.36 -43.04
N VAL A 64 5.53 6.96 -43.23
CA VAL A 64 4.73 7.53 -42.13
C VAL A 64 4.29 6.45 -41.16
N VAL A 65 3.79 5.32 -41.68
CA VAL A 65 3.32 4.20 -40.85
C VAL A 65 4.51 3.57 -40.10
N LYS A 66 5.68 3.45 -40.73
CA LYS A 66 6.91 2.96 -40.07
C LYS A 66 7.33 3.87 -38.91
N ASP A 67 7.35 5.18 -39.13
CA ASP A 67 7.72 6.16 -38.10
C ASP A 67 6.70 6.15 -36.95
N TYR A 68 5.42 5.96 -37.25
CA TYR A 68 4.38 5.82 -36.25
C TYR A 68 4.51 4.54 -35.42
N ILE A 69 4.85 3.39 -36.02
CA ILE A 69 5.15 2.15 -35.28
C ILE A 69 6.35 2.35 -34.36
N ALA A 70 7.41 3.02 -34.82
CA ALA A 70 8.56 3.34 -33.98
C ALA A 70 8.16 4.19 -32.77
N TYR A 71 7.36 5.24 -32.99
CA TYR A 71 6.78 6.05 -31.92
C TYR A 71 5.95 5.23 -30.92
N LEU A 72 5.10 4.32 -31.40
CA LEU A 72 4.32 3.43 -30.52
C LEU A 72 5.23 2.47 -29.73
N GLY A 73 6.32 2.01 -30.33
CA GLY A 73 7.35 1.20 -29.67
C GLY A 73 8.01 1.95 -28.50
N ASP A 74 8.44 3.18 -28.74
CA ASP A 74 9.02 4.04 -27.70
C ASP A 74 8.02 4.35 -26.59
N LYS A 75 6.76 4.66 -26.97
CA LYS A 75 5.67 4.87 -26.01
C LYS A 75 5.43 3.61 -25.16
N ARG A 76 5.43 2.42 -25.75
CA ARG A 76 5.27 1.16 -25.02
C ARG A 76 6.39 0.99 -23.98
N LEU A 77 7.64 1.26 -24.38
CA LEU A 77 8.80 1.14 -23.49
C LEU A 77 8.66 2.07 -22.27
N LEU A 78 8.28 3.34 -22.49
CA LEU A 78 8.06 4.30 -21.41
C LEU A 78 6.98 3.84 -20.42
N VAL A 79 5.85 3.32 -20.92
CA VAL A 79 4.76 2.84 -20.05
C VAL A 79 5.18 1.57 -19.29
N ILE A 80 6.01 0.71 -19.88
CA ILE A 80 6.59 -0.46 -19.19
C ILE A 80 7.54 -0.02 -18.07
N GLU A 81 8.42 0.93 -18.33
CA GLU A 81 9.33 1.46 -17.29
C GLU A 81 8.53 2.07 -16.13
N GLU A 82 7.50 2.87 -16.43
CA GLU A 82 6.61 3.44 -15.43
C GLU A 82 5.89 2.33 -14.62
N LYS A 83 5.42 1.27 -15.30
CA LYS A 83 4.81 0.10 -14.65
C LYS A 83 5.78 -0.54 -13.65
N GLU A 84 7.03 -0.77 -14.03
CA GLU A 84 8.05 -1.33 -13.15
C GLU A 84 8.36 -0.43 -11.94
N HIS A 85 8.34 0.89 -12.12
CA HIS A 85 8.46 1.83 -11.01
C HIS A 85 7.29 1.72 -10.03
N VAL A 86 6.06 1.64 -10.53
CA VAL A 86 4.85 1.47 -9.70
C VAL A 86 4.85 0.11 -8.99
N GLU A 87 5.28 -0.97 -9.65
CA GLU A 87 5.40 -2.30 -9.03
C GLU A 87 6.39 -2.32 -7.88
N ARG A 88 7.57 -1.68 -8.05
CA ARG A 88 8.54 -1.50 -6.96
C ARG A 88 7.95 -0.70 -5.81
N ARG A 89 7.22 0.38 -6.11
CA ARG A 89 6.55 1.19 -5.09
C ARG A 89 5.49 0.39 -4.31
N ILE A 90 4.70 -0.44 -4.99
CA ILE A 90 3.72 -1.33 -4.35
C ILE A 90 4.41 -2.31 -3.41
N PHE A 91 5.54 -2.88 -3.83
CA PHE A 91 6.32 -3.79 -2.99
C PHE A 91 6.82 -3.11 -1.70
N GLU A 92 7.38 -1.90 -1.82
CA GLU A 92 7.81 -1.10 -0.67
C GLU A 92 6.64 -0.75 0.27
N LEU A 93 5.50 -0.32 -0.29
CA LEU A 93 4.31 0.01 0.51
C LEU A 93 3.80 -1.20 1.29
N ARG A 94 3.76 -2.39 0.67
CA ARG A 94 3.37 -3.63 1.34
C ARG A 94 4.33 -3.99 2.46
N ALA A 95 5.64 -3.89 2.23
CA ALA A 95 6.64 -4.16 3.28
C ALA A 95 6.49 -3.20 4.46
N ASN A 96 6.30 -1.90 4.18
CA ASN A 96 6.08 -0.88 5.21
C ASN A 96 4.81 -1.13 6.01
N LEU A 97 3.70 -1.49 5.35
CA LEU A 97 2.44 -1.84 6.03
C LEU A 97 2.62 -3.04 6.98
N VAL A 98 3.33 -4.07 6.56
CA VAL A 98 3.63 -5.23 7.42
C VAL A 98 4.38 -4.81 8.68
N GLU A 99 5.41 -3.97 8.56
CA GLU A 99 6.13 -3.46 9.72
C GLU A 99 5.25 -2.58 10.63
N LEU A 100 4.43 -1.71 10.04
CA LEU A 100 3.50 -0.89 10.80
C LEU A 100 2.50 -1.72 11.61
N MET A 101 1.97 -2.81 11.02
CA MET A 101 1.07 -3.75 11.69
C MET A 101 1.76 -4.54 12.81
N LYS A 102 3.00 -4.99 12.60
CA LYS A 102 3.80 -5.66 13.66
C LYS A 102 3.98 -4.74 14.86
N GLU A 103 4.36 -3.50 14.62
CA GLU A 103 4.53 -2.50 15.68
C GLU A 103 3.20 -2.17 16.38
N LEU A 104 2.09 -2.07 15.64
CA LEU A 104 0.76 -1.87 16.22
C LEU A 104 0.41 -3.01 17.20
N LYS A 105 0.59 -4.26 16.76
CA LYS A 105 0.37 -5.45 17.59
C LYS A 105 1.24 -5.46 18.86
N MET A 106 2.47 -4.96 18.76
CA MET A 106 3.35 -4.80 19.92
C MET A 106 2.79 -3.77 20.91
N LEU A 107 2.30 -2.62 20.42
CA LEU A 107 1.69 -1.59 21.26
C LEU A 107 0.40 -2.07 21.94
N GLU A 108 -0.44 -2.82 21.24
CA GLU A 108 -1.62 -3.46 21.81
C GLU A 108 -1.27 -4.47 22.91
N THR A 109 -0.20 -5.25 22.67
CA THR A 109 0.32 -6.18 23.67
C THR A 109 0.79 -5.44 24.93
N LEU A 110 1.50 -4.32 24.76
CA LEU A 110 1.91 -3.44 25.87
C LEU A 110 0.70 -2.85 26.60
N LYS A 111 -0.35 -2.45 25.88
CA LYS A 111 -1.61 -1.94 26.44
C LYS A 111 -2.30 -3.00 27.31
N SER A 112 -2.37 -4.24 26.82
CA SER A 112 -2.93 -5.37 27.56
C SER A 112 -2.12 -5.69 28.82
N LYS A 113 -0.79 -5.75 28.72
CA LYS A 113 0.10 -6.00 29.86
C LYS A 113 -0.01 -4.92 30.94
N THR A 114 0.00 -3.64 30.54
CA THR A 114 -0.14 -2.51 31.47
C THR A 114 -1.50 -2.52 32.16
N PHE A 115 -2.59 -2.82 31.44
CA PHE A 115 -3.92 -2.95 32.04
C PHE A 115 -3.98 -4.08 33.07
N LYS A 116 -3.44 -5.26 32.77
CA LYS A 116 -3.36 -6.39 33.71
C LYS A 116 -2.56 -6.03 34.97
N ALA A 117 -1.45 -5.31 34.81
CA ALA A 117 -0.63 -4.87 35.94
C ALA A 117 -1.36 -3.89 36.85
N ILE A 118 -2.08 -2.92 36.27
CA ILE A 118 -2.91 -1.95 37.02
C ILE A 118 -3.99 -2.69 37.81
N LYS A 119 -4.78 -3.56 37.15
CA LYS A 119 -5.83 -4.33 37.81
C LYS A 119 -5.30 -5.19 38.96
N LYS A 120 -4.14 -5.84 38.76
CA LYS A 120 -3.50 -6.63 39.82
C LYS A 120 -3.06 -5.76 41.01
N SER A 121 -2.59 -4.53 40.75
CA SER A 121 -2.22 -3.59 41.80
C SER A 121 -3.44 -3.08 42.57
N GLU A 122 -4.53 -2.77 41.87
CA GLU A 122 -5.81 -2.35 42.47
C GLU A 122 -6.37 -3.44 43.37
N ASN A 123 -6.48 -4.68 42.87
CA ASN A 123 -6.95 -5.82 43.66
C ASN A 123 -6.09 -6.06 44.92
N ARG A 124 -4.76 -5.93 44.81
CA ARG A 124 -3.86 -6.07 45.97
C ARG A 124 -4.08 -4.98 47.01
N LYS A 125 -4.39 -3.76 46.57
CA LYS A 125 -4.66 -2.63 47.46
C LYS A 125 -6.00 -2.85 48.18
N GLU A 126 -7.05 -3.20 47.46
CA GLU A 126 -8.35 -3.54 48.03
C GLU A 126 -8.27 -4.69 49.03
N GLN A 127 -7.55 -5.77 48.70
CA GLN A 127 -7.37 -6.90 49.61
C GLN A 127 -6.65 -6.49 50.89
N LYS A 128 -5.59 -5.69 50.78
CA LYS A 128 -4.85 -5.18 51.96
C LYS A 128 -5.74 -4.28 52.83
N ASP A 129 -6.58 -3.47 52.22
CA ASP A 129 -7.52 -2.60 52.94
C ASP A 129 -8.58 -3.44 53.69
N LEU A 130 -9.12 -4.48 53.06
CA LEU A 130 -10.07 -5.43 53.68
C LEU A 130 -9.43 -6.22 54.83
N ASP A 131 -8.23 -6.76 54.63
CA ASP A 131 -7.48 -7.48 55.67
C ASP A 131 -7.19 -6.57 56.88
N GLY A 132 -6.83 -5.31 56.60
CA GLY A 132 -6.60 -4.30 57.64
C GLY A 132 -7.85 -3.91 58.42
N MET A 133 -9.03 -3.94 57.79
CA MET A 133 -10.31 -3.75 58.48
C MET A 133 -10.67 -4.97 59.35
N ALA A 134 -10.44 -6.18 58.85
CA ALA A 134 -10.73 -7.42 59.58
C ALA A 134 -9.87 -7.57 60.85
N LEU A 135 -8.63 -7.09 60.85
CA LEU A 135 -7.72 -7.11 62.00
C LEU A 135 -8.00 -6.03 63.07
N ARG A 136 -8.94 -5.11 62.82
CA ARG A 136 -9.35 -4.05 63.76
C ARG A 136 -10.67 -4.35 64.49
N LEU A 137 -11.31 -5.47 64.17
CA LEU A 137 -12.45 -6.06 64.89
C LEU A 137 -11.92 -7.06 65.93
#